data_AF-A0A924NID3-F1
#
_entry.id   AF-A0A924NID3-F1
#
_cell.length_a   1.000
_cell.length_b   1.000
_cell.length_c   1.000
_cell.angle_alpha   90.00
_cell.angle_beta   90.00
_cell.angle_gamma   90.00
#
_symmetry.space_group_name_H-M   'P 1'
#
loop_
_entity.id
_entity.type
_entity.pdbx_description
1 polymer ?
#
loop_
_entity_poly.entity_id
_entity_poly.type
_entity_poly.pdbx_seq_one_letter_code
_entity_poly.pdbx_strand_id
1 'polypeptide(L)'
;MRLALTAAGAAALLLTACSAPTPRATGATGTTAPTTSRAAVPSSGVPSSSATGGPGPAPAWSAGARLPLAVSEVGVAALGTDVHVLGGYVDGHPGSRTHLVLDTTTGRWHQSAPLPAALDHVGAAVLGDRLYAVGGYGSVTGGTSSVWSWGAASDTRTPRAPPPDRPAPGGLGAPG
;
A
#
# COMPACT_ATOMS: atom_id res chain seq x y z
N MET A 1 34.70 -6.38 28.81
CA MET A 1 33.83 -7.41 28.18
C MET A 1 33.57 -6.99 26.75
N ARG A 2 34.15 -7.71 25.79
CA ARG A 2 33.79 -7.63 24.37
C ARG A 2 32.72 -8.69 24.13
N LEU A 3 31.57 -8.35 23.53
CA LEU A 3 30.70 -9.35 22.92
C LEU A 3 30.25 -8.87 21.55
N ALA A 4 30.21 -9.84 20.64
CA ALA A 4 30.37 -9.69 19.21
C ALA A 4 29.07 -9.43 18.44
N LEU A 5 29.26 -8.89 17.25
CA LEU A 5 28.31 -8.71 16.16
C LEU A 5 27.90 -10.07 15.57
N THR A 6 26.63 -10.28 15.27
CA THR A 6 26.17 -11.23 14.24
C THR A 6 25.00 -10.63 13.46
N ALA A 7 25.16 -10.58 12.14
CA ALA A 7 24.15 -10.20 11.16
C ALA A 7 23.67 -11.46 10.42
N ALA A 8 22.36 -11.54 10.19
CA ALA A 8 21.65 -12.28 9.12
C ALA A 8 20.16 -11.96 9.35
N GLY A 9 19.35 -11.43 8.42
CA GLY A 9 19.25 -11.72 7.00
C GLY A 9 18.07 -12.66 6.79
N ALA A 10 16.92 -12.14 6.34
CA ALA A 10 16.00 -12.74 5.36
C ALA A 10 14.61 -12.07 5.39
N ALA A 11 14.20 -11.58 4.22
CA ALA A 11 12.83 -11.22 3.89
C ALA A 11 12.00 -12.47 3.58
N ALA A 12 10.72 -12.47 3.95
CA ALA A 12 9.71 -13.33 3.33
C ALA A 12 8.34 -12.63 3.39
N LEU A 13 7.87 -12.22 2.21
CA LEU A 13 6.51 -11.78 1.94
C LEU A 13 5.68 -12.99 1.47
N LEU A 14 4.38 -12.94 1.75
CA LEU A 14 3.25 -13.75 1.25
C LEU A 14 2.89 -15.01 2.04
N LEU A 15 1.60 -15.09 2.40
CA LEU A 15 0.71 -16.16 1.94
C LEU A 15 -0.75 -15.71 2.10
N THR A 16 -1.43 -15.53 0.97
CA THR A 16 -2.89 -15.45 0.87
C THR A 16 -3.43 -16.85 0.61
N ALA A 17 -4.43 -17.28 1.38
CA ALA A 17 -5.30 -18.38 1.00
C ALA A 17 -6.74 -18.03 1.37
N CYS A 18 -7.56 -17.75 0.34
CA CYS A 18 -9.00 -17.58 0.47
C CYS A 18 -9.66 -18.89 0.03
N SER A 19 -10.20 -19.66 0.96
CA SER A 19 -10.95 -20.89 0.67
C SER A 19 -12.44 -20.56 0.66
N ALA A 20 -13.09 -20.62 -0.51
CA ALA A 20 -14.54 -20.52 -0.61
C ALA A 20 -15.21 -21.89 -0.36
N PRO A 21 -16.35 -21.96 0.36
CA PRO A 21 -17.07 -23.21 0.59
C PRO A 21 -18.00 -23.60 -0.57
N THR A 22 -18.01 -24.89 -0.89
CA THR A 22 -18.86 -25.55 -1.90
C THR A 22 -20.31 -25.70 -1.42
N PRO A 23 -21.34 -25.40 -2.23
CA PRO A 23 -22.72 -25.73 -1.87
C PRO A 23 -23.06 -27.20 -2.20
N ARG A 24 -23.75 -27.85 -1.28
CA ARG A 24 -24.30 -29.21 -1.37
C ARG A 24 -25.72 -29.13 -1.93
N ALA A 25 -26.00 -29.82 -3.04
CA ALA A 25 -27.35 -29.99 -3.57
C ALA A 25 -27.83 -31.43 -3.33
N THR A 26 -29.06 -31.55 -2.81
CA THR A 26 -29.72 -32.78 -2.35
C THR A 26 -30.85 -33.15 -3.32
N GLY A 27 -31.06 -34.46 -3.54
CA GLY A 27 -32.30 -35.05 -4.07
C GLY A 27 -32.34 -35.24 -5.60
N ALA A 28 -33.11 -36.14 -6.19
CA ALA A 28 -33.73 -37.42 -5.80
C ALA A 28 -34.19 -38.07 -7.13
N THR A 29 -34.37 -39.39 -7.09
CA THR A 29 -34.66 -40.35 -8.17
C THR A 29 -35.94 -40.12 -8.98
N GLY A 30 -35.95 -40.57 -10.26
CA GLY A 30 -37.13 -41.20 -10.86
C GLY A 30 -37.40 -41.01 -12.37
N THR A 31 -37.30 -42.13 -13.10
CA THR A 31 -38.24 -42.56 -14.17
C THR A 31 -38.08 -42.05 -15.62
N THR A 32 -38.51 -42.93 -16.52
CA THR A 32 -38.15 -43.27 -17.92
C THR A 32 -38.79 -42.49 -19.09
N ALA A 33 -38.22 -42.73 -20.29
CA ALA A 33 -38.85 -42.88 -21.63
C ALA A 33 -38.55 -41.76 -22.69
N PRO A 34 -38.84 -41.95 -24.01
CA PRO A 34 -37.80 -42.03 -25.05
C PRO A 34 -37.84 -40.96 -26.16
N THR A 35 -36.75 -40.94 -26.92
CA THR A 35 -36.46 -40.41 -28.27
C THR A 35 -37.40 -39.37 -28.91
N THR A 36 -36.86 -38.17 -29.15
CA THR A 36 -37.23 -37.33 -30.30
C THR A 36 -35.99 -36.72 -30.94
N SER A 37 -35.93 -36.85 -32.27
CA SER A 37 -34.85 -36.40 -33.15
C SER A 37 -34.61 -34.90 -33.05
N ARG A 38 -33.37 -34.47 -32.81
CA ARG A 38 -32.99 -33.04 -32.80
C ARG A 38 -32.39 -32.67 -34.15
N ALA A 39 -33.12 -31.83 -34.89
CA ALA A 39 -32.66 -31.18 -36.11
C ALA A 39 -31.35 -30.41 -35.87
N ALA A 40 -30.43 -30.49 -36.84
CA ALA A 40 -29.17 -29.77 -36.82
C ALA A 40 -29.42 -28.26 -37.03
N VAL A 41 -29.02 -27.45 -36.06
CA VAL A 41 -28.90 -25.99 -36.20
C VAL A 41 -27.62 -25.67 -36.99
N PRO A 42 -27.68 -24.84 -38.05
CA PRO A 42 -26.46 -24.41 -38.73
C PRO A 42 -25.70 -23.43 -37.84
N SER A 43 -24.47 -23.77 -37.51
CA SER A 43 -23.56 -22.92 -36.75
C SER A 43 -23.17 -21.71 -37.62
N SER A 44 -23.81 -20.57 -37.41
CA SER A 44 -23.31 -19.28 -37.90
C SER A 44 -21.97 -19.01 -37.22
N GLY A 45 -20.90 -18.99 -38.01
CA GLY A 45 -19.54 -18.77 -37.53
C GLY A 45 -19.43 -17.45 -36.77
N VAL A 46 -19.03 -17.53 -35.51
CA VAL A 46 -18.60 -16.37 -34.73
C VAL A 46 -17.26 -15.92 -35.33
N PRO A 47 -17.08 -14.67 -35.79
CA PRO A 47 -15.76 -14.22 -36.18
C PRO A 47 -14.89 -14.14 -34.93
N SER A 48 -13.98 -15.11 -34.77
CA SER A 48 -12.87 -15.01 -33.83
C SER A 48 -12.02 -13.82 -34.24
N SER A 49 -12.28 -12.66 -33.63
CA SER A 49 -11.33 -11.56 -33.66
C SER A 49 -10.14 -11.98 -32.81
N SER A 50 -9.10 -12.48 -33.46
CA SER A 50 -7.78 -12.60 -32.86
C SER A 50 -7.25 -11.18 -32.64
N ALA A 51 -7.61 -10.57 -31.51
CA ALA A 51 -6.87 -9.45 -30.98
C ALA A 51 -5.50 -9.99 -30.56
N THR A 52 -4.54 -9.94 -31.48
CA THR A 52 -3.12 -10.12 -31.17
C THR A 52 -2.64 -8.88 -30.41
N GLY A 53 -3.12 -8.71 -29.19
CA GLY A 53 -2.46 -7.89 -28.19
C GLY A 53 -1.43 -8.78 -27.51
N GLY A 54 -0.15 -8.58 -27.80
CA GLY A 54 0.90 -9.19 -26.98
C GLY A 54 0.70 -8.82 -25.51
N PRO A 55 1.22 -9.62 -24.55
CA PRO A 55 1.11 -9.27 -23.14
C PRO A 55 1.68 -7.87 -22.95
N GLY A 56 0.85 -6.95 -22.44
CA GLY A 56 1.29 -5.61 -22.08
C GLY A 56 2.48 -5.67 -21.11
N PRO A 57 3.25 -4.58 -20.98
CA PRO A 57 4.36 -4.56 -20.03
C PRO A 57 3.88 -4.95 -18.63
N ALA A 58 4.64 -5.82 -17.97
CA ALA A 58 4.35 -6.23 -16.61
C ALA A 58 4.40 -5.02 -15.66
N PRO A 59 3.58 -4.99 -14.59
CA PRO A 59 3.67 -3.94 -13.58
C PRO A 59 5.08 -3.89 -12.99
N ALA A 60 5.66 -2.70 -12.93
CA ALA A 60 7.02 -2.47 -12.43
C ALA A 60 7.03 -1.32 -11.41
N TRP A 61 7.86 -1.47 -10.38
CA TRP A 61 8.14 -0.41 -9.43
C TRP A 61 8.98 0.70 -10.09
N SER A 62 8.68 1.95 -9.76
CA SER A 62 9.48 3.11 -10.18
C SER A 62 9.79 3.99 -8.98
N ALA A 63 10.89 4.76 -9.07
CA ALA A 63 11.29 5.66 -8.01
C ALA A 63 10.39 6.92 -8.00
N GLY A 64 9.83 7.25 -6.83
CA GLY A 64 9.12 8.50 -6.59
C GLY A 64 10.00 9.56 -5.91
N ALA A 65 9.36 10.69 -5.57
CA ALA A 65 10.01 11.76 -4.80
C ALA A 65 10.54 11.24 -3.46
N ARG A 66 11.82 11.49 -3.18
CA ARG A 66 12.47 11.00 -1.95
C ARG A 66 11.89 11.71 -0.73
N LEU A 67 11.65 10.92 0.32
CA LEU A 67 11.29 11.45 1.64
C LEU A 67 12.38 12.44 2.13
N PRO A 68 12.00 13.60 2.67
CA PRO A 68 12.96 14.60 3.15
C PRO A 68 13.74 14.17 4.40
N LEU A 69 13.25 13.18 5.13
CA LEU A 69 13.93 12.58 6.28
C LEU A 69 13.82 11.05 6.21
N ALA A 70 14.80 10.35 6.79
CA ALA A 70 14.76 8.91 6.89
C ALA A 70 13.70 8.50 7.93
N VAL A 71 12.70 7.74 7.50
CA VAL A 71 11.60 7.27 8.36
C VAL A 71 11.32 5.78 8.21
N SER A 72 10.91 5.15 9.30
CA SER A 72 10.33 3.79 9.34
C SER A 72 9.14 3.74 10.29
N GLU A 73 8.35 2.66 10.25
CA GLU A 73 7.21 2.45 11.18
C GLU A 73 6.15 3.57 11.15
N VAL A 74 5.97 4.14 9.96
CA VAL A 74 5.04 5.24 9.70
C VAL A 74 3.64 4.73 9.39
N GLY A 75 2.63 5.56 9.70
CA GLY A 75 1.30 5.44 9.12
C GLY A 75 1.22 6.20 7.80
N VAL A 76 0.59 5.60 6.77
CA VAL A 76 0.45 6.25 5.45
C VAL A 76 -0.99 6.18 4.96
N ALA A 77 -1.51 7.29 4.45
CA ALA A 77 -2.83 7.33 3.79
C ALA A 77 -2.89 8.43 2.71
N ALA A 78 -3.76 8.24 1.72
CA ALA A 78 -3.98 9.21 0.65
C ALA A 78 -5.28 9.98 0.87
N LEU A 79 -5.23 11.32 0.77
CA LEU A 79 -6.39 12.21 0.84
C LEU A 79 -6.35 13.18 -0.36
N GLY A 80 -7.31 13.06 -1.28
CA GLY A 80 -7.29 13.84 -2.51
C GLY A 80 -6.04 13.51 -3.36
N THR A 81 -5.25 14.53 -3.69
CA THR A 81 -3.98 14.40 -4.42
C THR A 81 -2.76 14.25 -3.51
N ASP A 82 -2.98 14.14 -2.20
CA ASP A 82 -1.91 14.20 -1.22
C ASP A 82 -1.69 12.84 -0.55
N VAL A 83 -0.42 12.46 -0.37
CA VAL A 83 -0.03 11.28 0.43
C VAL A 83 0.52 11.76 1.76
N HIS A 84 -0.13 11.36 2.84
CA HIS A 84 0.20 11.73 4.21
C HIS A 84 1.02 10.62 4.87
N VAL A 85 2.12 11.00 5.52
CA VAL A 85 3.01 10.14 6.29
C VAL A 85 3.04 10.63 7.73
N LEU A 86 2.67 9.76 8.66
CA LEU A 86 2.40 10.09 10.06
C LEU A 86 3.33 9.32 11.01
N GLY A 87 3.91 10.05 11.96
CA GLY A 87 4.71 9.50 13.05
C GLY A 87 5.94 8.74 12.58
N GLY A 88 6.20 7.61 13.22
CA GLY A 88 7.30 6.69 12.91
C GLY A 88 8.62 7.06 13.56
N TYR A 89 9.64 6.28 13.21
CA TYR A 89 11.00 6.48 13.68
C TYR A 89 11.67 7.49 12.77
N VAL A 90 12.23 8.55 13.34
CA VAL A 90 12.90 9.61 12.59
C VAL A 90 14.37 9.61 12.99
N ASP A 91 15.26 9.53 12.00
CA ASP A 91 16.71 9.52 12.21
C ASP A 91 17.15 8.51 13.30
N GLY A 92 16.50 7.33 13.32
CA GLY A 92 16.79 6.24 14.25
C GLY A 92 16.15 6.36 15.64
N HIS A 93 15.33 7.40 15.90
CA HIS A 93 14.67 7.60 17.18
C HIS A 93 13.20 7.17 17.14
N PRO A 94 12.73 6.31 18.06
CA PRO A 94 11.34 5.86 18.12
C PRO A 94 10.40 6.99 18.50
N GLY A 95 9.16 6.89 18.02
CA GLY A 95 8.09 7.85 18.29
C GLY A 95 8.37 9.26 17.76
N SER A 96 7.59 9.69 16.77
CA SER A 96 7.68 11.07 16.26
C SER A 96 6.31 11.72 16.14
N ARG A 97 6.31 13.05 16.19
CA ARG A 97 5.13 13.89 15.88
C ARG A 97 5.06 14.27 14.40
N THR A 98 5.93 13.68 13.57
CA THR A 98 6.05 13.99 12.14
C THR A 98 4.72 13.84 11.42
N HIS A 99 4.41 14.81 10.57
CA HIS A 99 3.35 14.74 9.57
C HIS A 99 3.89 15.35 8.27
N LEU A 100 4.26 14.48 7.33
CA LEU A 100 4.74 14.88 6.01
C LEU A 100 3.66 14.63 4.98
N VAL A 101 3.59 15.51 4.01
CA VAL A 101 2.61 15.44 2.93
C VAL A 101 3.33 15.55 1.60
N LEU A 102 3.14 14.55 0.74
CA LEU A 102 3.54 14.59 -0.65
C LEU A 102 2.36 15.05 -1.48
N ASP A 103 2.49 16.21 -2.11
CA ASP A 103 1.61 16.61 -3.20
C ASP A 103 2.00 15.80 -4.45
N THR A 104 1.13 14.89 -4.88
CA THR A 104 1.41 14.00 -6.03
C THR A 104 1.37 14.73 -7.36
N THR A 105 0.77 15.92 -7.43
CA THR A 105 0.72 16.74 -8.64
C THR A 105 2.03 17.47 -8.89
N THR A 106 2.69 17.91 -7.82
CA THR A 106 3.97 18.64 -7.91
C THR A 106 5.18 17.76 -7.58
N GLY A 107 4.96 16.59 -6.98
CA GLY A 107 6.02 15.70 -6.50
C GLY A 107 6.79 16.30 -5.31
N ARG A 108 6.21 17.26 -4.60
CA ARG A 108 6.88 18.00 -3.53
C ARG A 108 6.38 17.62 -2.15
N TRP A 109 7.32 17.52 -1.23
CA TRP A 109 7.04 17.28 0.17
C TRP A 109 6.90 18.58 0.94
N HIS A 110 5.98 18.61 1.88
CA HIS A 110 5.86 19.67 2.88
C HIS A 110 5.50 19.08 4.24
N GLN A 111 5.74 19.86 5.29
CA GLN A 111 5.31 19.51 6.64
C GLN A 111 3.92 20.11 6.89
N SER A 112 3.05 19.30 7.48
CA SER A 112 1.71 19.66 7.92
C SER A 112 1.65 19.70 9.45
N ALA A 113 0.50 20.05 10.01
CA ALA A 113 0.28 20.08 11.45
C ALA A 113 0.74 18.77 12.12
N PRO A 114 1.62 18.83 13.15
CA PRO A 114 2.20 17.63 13.77
C PRO A 114 1.14 16.82 14.53
N LEU A 115 1.40 15.52 14.71
CA LEU A 115 0.57 14.69 15.58
C LEU A 115 0.53 15.25 17.01
N PRO A 116 -0.58 15.09 17.77
CA PRO A 116 -0.66 15.56 19.15
C PRO A 116 0.30 14.85 20.11
N ALA A 117 0.71 13.62 19.79
CA ALA A 117 1.66 12.82 20.55
C ALA A 117 2.74 12.25 19.61
N ALA A 118 3.92 11.97 20.17
CA ALA A 118 4.98 11.27 19.46
C ALA A 118 4.60 9.78 19.36
N LEU A 119 4.39 9.29 18.14
CA LEU A 119 3.89 7.93 17.89
C LEU A 119 4.69 7.24 16.78
N ASP A 120 4.84 5.93 16.89
CA ASP A 120 5.27 5.02 15.82
C ASP A 120 4.28 3.85 15.67
N HIS A 121 4.46 3.00 14.65
CA HIS A 121 3.49 1.96 14.25
C HIS A 121 2.05 2.50 14.12
N VAL A 122 1.91 3.73 13.63
CA VAL A 122 0.61 4.41 13.56
C VAL A 122 -0.26 3.75 12.49
N GLY A 123 -1.48 3.37 12.85
CA GLY A 123 -2.50 3.04 11.85
C GLY A 123 -3.04 4.32 11.23
N ALA A 124 -3.08 4.41 9.90
CA ALA A 124 -3.60 5.58 9.20
C ALA A 124 -4.70 5.20 8.19
N ALA A 125 -5.78 5.97 8.16
CA ALA A 125 -6.87 5.77 7.21
C ALA A 125 -7.60 7.09 6.93
N VAL A 126 -8.20 7.19 5.75
CA VAL A 126 -9.07 8.32 5.39
C VAL A 126 -10.53 7.86 5.41
N LEU A 127 -11.40 8.68 6.00
CA LEU A 127 -12.84 8.49 5.98
C LEU A 127 -13.51 9.84 5.72
N GLY A 128 -14.22 9.94 4.59
CA GLY A 128 -14.76 11.22 4.13
C GLY A 128 -13.66 12.20 3.74
N ASP A 129 -13.69 13.39 4.32
CA ASP A 129 -12.72 14.48 4.13
C ASP A 129 -11.66 14.55 5.25
N ARG A 130 -11.56 13.50 6.07
CA ARG A 130 -10.68 13.46 7.25
C ARG A 130 -9.70 12.31 7.19
N LEU A 131 -8.47 12.61 7.60
CA LEU A 131 -7.40 11.67 7.89
C LEU A 131 -7.47 11.26 9.35
N TYR A 132 -7.32 9.97 9.63
CA TYR A 132 -7.33 9.40 10.97
C TYR A 132 -5.99 8.74 11.27
N ALA A 133 -5.46 9.00 12.46
CA ALA A 133 -4.32 8.30 13.06
C ALA A 133 -4.82 7.51 14.27
N VAL A 134 -4.60 6.20 14.27
CA VAL A 134 -5.17 5.25 15.23
C VAL A 134 -4.05 4.45 15.88
N GLY A 135 -4.03 4.47 17.21
CA GLY A 135 -3.12 3.67 18.03
C GLY A 135 -1.65 4.08 17.90
N GLY A 136 -0.79 3.10 17.65
CA GLY A 136 0.67 3.25 17.66
C GLY A 136 1.29 3.10 19.05
N TYR A 137 2.61 3.19 19.13
CA TYR A 137 3.37 3.18 20.39
C TYR A 137 3.85 4.59 20.73
N GLY A 138 3.65 5.00 21.98
CA GLY A 138 4.15 6.27 22.52
C GLY A 138 5.45 6.09 23.30
N SER A 139 5.84 7.11 24.07
CA SER A 139 7.07 7.11 24.88
C SER A 139 7.11 6.09 26.03
N VAL A 140 5.98 5.47 26.36
CA VAL A 140 5.87 4.42 27.37
C VAL A 140 5.65 3.10 26.66
N THR A 141 6.37 2.06 27.07
CA THR A 141 6.25 0.70 26.49
C THR A 141 4.81 0.20 26.59
N GLY A 142 4.07 0.29 25.48
CA GLY A 142 2.67 -0.10 25.38
C GLY A 142 2.00 0.59 24.19
N GLY A 143 1.16 -0.15 23.47
CA GLY A 143 0.33 0.44 22.43
C GLY A 143 -0.67 1.43 23.04
N THR A 144 -1.00 2.49 22.31
CA THR A 144 -2.00 3.46 22.75
C THR A 144 -3.38 3.13 22.16
N SER A 145 -4.44 3.54 22.85
CA SER A 145 -5.82 3.52 22.33
C SER A 145 -6.24 4.86 21.72
N SER A 146 -5.28 5.75 21.46
CA SER A 146 -5.57 7.12 21.01
C SER A 146 -6.06 7.11 19.56
N VAL A 147 -7.05 7.95 19.27
CA VAL A 147 -7.52 8.21 17.91
C VAL A 147 -7.49 9.71 17.68
N TRP A 148 -6.76 10.11 16.66
CA TRP A 148 -6.66 11.50 16.22
C TRP A 148 -7.25 11.64 14.82
N SER A 149 -7.88 12.77 14.55
CA SER A 149 -8.34 13.09 13.20
C SER A 149 -7.83 14.46 12.77
N TRP A 150 -7.52 14.59 11.49
CA TRP A 150 -7.02 15.78 10.84
C TRP A 150 -7.90 16.11 9.63
N GLY A 151 -8.23 17.39 9.46
CA GLY A 151 -8.97 17.90 8.31
C GLY A 151 -8.14 18.98 7.60
N ALA A 152 -8.12 18.93 6.27
CA ALA A 152 -7.26 19.79 5.45
C ALA A 152 -7.58 21.30 5.56
N ALA A 153 -8.81 21.66 5.97
CA ALA A 153 -9.27 23.04 6.05
C ALA A 153 -8.54 23.91 7.08
N SER A 154 -7.81 23.32 8.03
CA SER A 154 -7.14 24.04 9.12
C SER A 154 -5.61 24.09 9.00
N ASP A 155 -5.04 23.65 7.87
CA ASP A 155 -3.60 23.37 7.80
C ASP A 155 -2.72 24.54 7.38
N THR A 156 -1.56 24.67 8.06
CA THR A 156 -0.48 25.59 7.70
C THR A 156 0.66 24.80 7.08
N ARG A 157 0.81 24.89 5.75
CA ARG A 157 1.89 24.21 5.02
C ARG A 157 3.23 24.90 5.28
N THR A 158 4.21 24.15 5.78
CA THR A 158 5.61 24.62 5.82
C THR A 158 6.42 23.82 4.79
N PRO A 159 6.96 24.48 3.74
CA PRO A 159 7.80 23.80 2.76
C PRO A 159 9.03 23.18 3.43
N ARG A 160 9.35 21.93 3.09
CA ARG A 160 10.63 21.32 3.46
C ARG A 160 11.45 21.19 2.19
N ALA A 161 12.70 21.64 2.24
CA ALA A 161 13.61 21.48 1.11
C ALA A 161 13.70 19.98 0.76
N PRO A 162 13.60 19.61 -0.53
CA PRO A 162 13.88 18.25 -0.93
C PRO A 162 15.31 17.89 -0.51
N PRO A 163 15.55 16.63 -0.11
CA PRO A 163 16.91 16.20 0.17
C PRO A 163 17.77 16.39 -1.09
N PRO A 164 19.08 16.69 -0.95
CA PRO A 164 19.95 16.86 -2.11
C PRO A 164 19.92 15.61 -2.99
N ASP A 165 19.82 15.80 -4.31
CA ASP A 165 19.84 14.71 -5.26
C ASP A 165 21.18 13.97 -5.16
N ARG A 166 21.14 12.70 -4.75
CA ARG A 166 22.25 11.79 -5.05
C ARG A 166 22.17 11.48 -6.55
N PRO A 167 23.31 11.47 -7.29
CA PRO A 167 23.32 11.00 -8.67
C PRO A 167 22.59 9.66 -8.76
N ALA A 168 21.77 9.51 -9.81
CA ALA A 168 21.14 8.23 -10.14
C ALA A 168 22.18 7.10 -10.01
N PRO A 169 21.83 5.93 -9.45
CA PRO A 169 22.76 4.81 -9.45
C PRO A 169 23.17 4.56 -10.91
N GLY A 170 24.45 4.81 -11.21
CA GLY A 170 25.03 4.50 -12.50
C GLY A 170 24.72 3.04 -12.81
N GLY A 171 24.20 2.79 -14.01
CA GLY A 171 23.80 1.46 -14.43
C GLY A 171 24.90 0.45 -14.15
N LEU A 172 24.64 -0.50 -13.26
CA LEU A 172 25.43 -1.70 -13.18
C LEU A 172 25.19 -2.43 -14.50
N GLY A 173 26.23 -2.46 -15.34
CA GLY A 173 26.22 -3.16 -16.62
C GLY A 173 25.74 -4.60 -16.43
N ALA A 174 24.91 -5.05 -17.37
CA ALA A 174 24.49 -6.44 -17.45
C ALA A 174 25.72 -7.36 -17.59
N PRO A 175 25.76 -8.53 -16.92
CA PRO A 175 26.79 -9.52 -17.20
C PRO A 175 26.61 -10.06 -18.63
N GLY A 176 27.72 -10.06 -19.38
CA GLY A 176 27.83 -10.73 -20.68
C GLY A 176 28.07 -12.23 -20.56
#